data_AF-A0A833PB98-F1
#
_entry.id   AF-A0A833PB98-F1
#
_cell.length_a   1.000
_cell.length_b   1.000
_cell.length_c   1.000
_cell.angle_alpha   90.00
_cell.angle_beta   90.00
_cell.angle_gamma   90.00
#
_symmetry.space_group_name_H-M   'P 1'
#
loop_
_entity.id
_entity.type
_entity.pdbx_description
1 polymer ?
#
loop_
_entity_poly.entity_id
_entity_poly.type
_entity_poly.pdbx_seq_one_letter_code
_entity_poly.pdbx_strand_id
1 'polypeptide(L)'
;MLLIKPLLAFRPNKLDWIFATKTFIAGMLALYIAFELNLSYPIWAIGTVFVIANPYSGMLASKSIYRILGTLLGAIFAIAVMPHLVNTPWLFTFVLATWVGLCLYLSLIDRSPRSYVVMLAGYTAVIICFNSIFLY
;
A
#
# COMPACT_ATOMS: atom_id res chain seq x y z
N MET A 1 26.04 33.03 -2.37
CA MET A 1 26.82 31.81 -2.06
C MET A 1 26.12 30.83 -1.09
N LEU A 2 24.80 30.95 -0.85
CA LEU A 2 24.04 30.07 0.07
C LEU A 2 23.25 28.94 -0.62
N LEU A 3 23.06 28.99 -1.94
CA LEU A 3 22.23 28.01 -2.70
C LEU A 3 23.01 26.86 -3.37
N ILE A 4 24.35 26.90 -3.36
CA ILE A 4 25.20 25.88 -4.04
C ILE A 4 25.48 24.66 -3.16
N LYS A 5 25.49 24.83 -1.83
CA LYS A 5 25.70 23.73 -0.88
C LYS A 5 24.63 22.62 -0.96
N PRO A 6 23.32 22.90 -1.11
CA PRO A 6 22.33 21.83 -1.28
C PRO A 6 22.44 21.12 -2.64
N LEU A 7 22.88 21.81 -3.71
CA LEU A 7 23.10 21.19 -5.02
C LEU A 7 24.30 20.24 -5.03
N LEU A 8 25.38 20.59 -4.31
CA LEU A 8 26.56 19.73 -4.17
C LEU A 8 26.35 18.58 -3.17
N ALA A 9 25.40 18.71 -2.25
CA ALA A 9 24.96 17.62 -1.37
C ALA A 9 24.13 16.55 -2.11
N PHE A 10 23.65 16.85 -3.31
CA PHE A 10 22.94 15.92 -4.19
C PHE A 10 23.85 14.90 -4.89
N ARG A 11 25.16 14.86 -4.55
CA ARG A 11 26.10 13.87 -5.11
C ARG A 11 25.75 12.49 -4.56
N PRO A 12 25.17 11.58 -5.38
CA PRO A 12 24.78 10.26 -4.91
C PRO A 12 26.01 9.49 -4.46
N ASN A 13 25.96 8.98 -3.23
CA ASN A 13 26.99 8.13 -2.69
C ASN A 13 26.88 6.72 -3.31
N LYS A 14 27.89 5.87 -3.14
CA LYS A 14 27.86 4.46 -3.60
C LYS A 14 26.62 3.72 -3.09
N LEU A 15 26.20 4.01 -1.86
CA LEU A 15 25.00 3.40 -1.25
C LEU A 15 23.70 3.81 -1.95
N ASP A 16 23.59 5.05 -2.41
CA ASP A 16 22.41 5.56 -3.13
C ASP A 16 22.27 4.89 -4.49
N TRP A 17 23.39 4.69 -5.19
CA TRP A 17 23.43 3.93 -6.44
C TRP A 17 23.04 2.46 -6.25
N ILE A 18 23.54 1.81 -5.20
CA ILE A 18 23.19 0.42 -4.88
C ILE A 18 21.69 0.33 -4.55
N PHE A 19 21.16 1.24 -3.74
CA PHE A 19 19.74 1.29 -3.41
C PHE A 19 18.87 1.51 -4.65
N ALA A 20 19.20 2.51 -5.48
CA ALA A 20 18.45 2.82 -6.69
C ALA A 20 18.44 1.65 -7.67
N THR A 21 19.60 1.02 -7.90
CA THR A 21 19.71 -0.12 -8.82
C THR A 21 18.92 -1.33 -8.31
N LYS A 22 19.01 -1.64 -7.00
CA LYS A 22 18.23 -2.74 -6.39
C LYS A 22 16.73 -2.49 -6.47
N THR A 23 16.28 -1.28 -6.15
CA THR A 23 14.85 -0.92 -6.21
C THR A 23 14.34 -0.93 -7.65
N PHE A 24 15.15 -0.47 -8.61
CA PHE A 24 14.79 -0.52 -10.03
C PHE A 24 14.63 -1.95 -10.52
N ILE A 25 15.61 -2.82 -10.26
CA ILE A 25 15.53 -4.25 -10.65
C ILE A 25 14.33 -4.92 -9.99
N ALA A 26 14.09 -4.67 -8.70
CA ALA A 26 12.92 -5.20 -8.00
C ALA A 26 11.60 -4.71 -8.62
N GLY A 27 11.51 -3.44 -9.01
CA GLY A 27 10.34 -2.87 -9.68
C GLY A 27 10.09 -3.47 -11.06
N MET A 28 11.15 -3.66 -11.85
CA MET A 28 11.06 -4.31 -13.17
C MET A 28 10.66 -5.78 -13.06
N LEU A 29 11.20 -6.51 -12.09
CA LEU A 29 10.79 -7.89 -11.81
C LEU A 29 9.33 -7.97 -11.37
N ALA A 30 8.87 -7.05 -10.53
CA ALA A 30 7.47 -6.98 -10.14
C ALA A 30 6.53 -6.71 -11.32
N LEU A 31 6.92 -5.83 -12.26
CA LEU A 31 6.17 -5.63 -13.50
C LEU A 31 6.16 -6.86 -14.38
N TYR A 32 7.32 -7.49 -14.56
CA TYR A 32 7.44 -8.70 -15.36
C TYR A 32 6.48 -9.79 -14.84
N ILE A 33 6.49 -10.04 -13.53
CA ILE A 33 5.56 -10.99 -12.89
C ILE A 33 4.09 -10.55 -13.07
N ALA A 34 3.80 -9.24 -12.94
CA ALA A 34 2.43 -8.75 -13.11
C ALA A 34 1.91 -8.93 -14.54
N PHE A 35 2.76 -8.77 -15.55
CA PHE A 35 2.43 -9.02 -16.95
C PHE A 35 2.27 -10.51 -17.26
N GLU A 36 3.16 -11.36 -16.75
CA GLU A 36 3.04 -12.83 -16.89
C GLU A 36 1.72 -13.35 -16.28
N LEU A 37 1.32 -12.82 -15.12
CA LEU A 37 0.05 -13.15 -14.46
C LEU A 37 -1.18 -12.47 -15.11
N ASN A 38 -1.00 -11.68 -16.17
CA ASN A 38 -2.07 -10.94 -16.86
C ASN A 38 -2.96 -10.11 -15.90
N LEU A 39 -2.36 -9.45 -14.89
CA LEU A 39 -3.11 -8.60 -13.97
C LEU A 39 -3.77 -7.44 -14.72
N SER A 40 -5.03 -7.13 -14.39
CA SER A 40 -5.75 -5.98 -14.97
C SER A 40 -5.08 -4.63 -14.68
N TYR A 41 -4.33 -4.54 -13.57
CA TYR A 41 -3.70 -3.29 -13.13
C TYR A 41 -2.24 -3.50 -12.69
N PRO A 42 -1.29 -3.68 -13.65
CA PRO A 42 0.11 -3.96 -13.35
C PRO A 42 0.83 -2.78 -12.67
N ILE A 43 0.32 -1.55 -12.82
CA ILE A 43 0.86 -0.35 -12.17
C ILE A 43 0.87 -0.46 -10.64
N TRP A 44 -0.06 -1.20 -10.03
CA TRP A 44 -0.06 -1.42 -8.58
C TRP A 44 1.11 -2.26 -8.12
N ALA A 45 1.55 -3.24 -8.92
CA ALA A 45 2.67 -4.12 -8.56
C ALA A 45 3.94 -3.30 -8.38
N ILE A 46 4.33 -2.51 -9.39
CA ILE A 46 5.52 -1.64 -9.30
C ILE A 46 5.34 -0.51 -8.29
N GLY A 47 4.13 0.05 -8.18
CA GLY A 47 3.80 1.07 -7.18
C GLY A 47 4.08 0.59 -5.76
N THR A 48 3.81 -0.68 -5.46
CA THR A 48 4.09 -1.24 -4.12
C THR A 48 5.57 -1.25 -3.79
N VAL A 49 6.43 -1.60 -4.76
CA VAL A 49 7.90 -1.66 -4.61
C VAL A 49 8.44 -0.28 -4.25
N PHE A 50 8.04 0.75 -4.98
CA PHE A 50 8.49 2.12 -4.72
C PHE A 50 7.94 2.70 -3.42
N VAL A 51 6.71 2.36 -3.04
CA VAL A 51 6.12 2.86 -1.78
C VAL A 51 6.86 2.29 -0.55
N ILE A 52 7.30 1.02 -0.60
CA ILE A 52 8.01 0.41 0.53
C ILE A 52 9.52 0.64 0.47
N ALA A 53 10.07 1.03 -0.68
CA ALA A 53 11.50 1.24 -0.91
C ALA A 53 12.10 2.13 0.18
N ASN A 54 13.05 1.57 0.92
CA ASN A 54 13.80 2.27 1.97
C ASN A 54 15.27 1.84 1.91
N PRO A 55 16.23 2.77 2.12
CA PRO A 55 17.65 2.45 2.11
C PRO A 55 18.05 1.48 3.24
N TYR A 56 17.27 1.46 4.32
CA TYR A 56 17.45 0.54 5.44
C TYR A 56 16.67 -0.76 5.23
N SER A 57 17.41 -1.86 4.98
CA SER A 57 16.83 -3.19 4.72
C SER A 57 15.87 -3.68 5.81
N GLY A 58 16.17 -3.42 7.09
CA GLY A 58 15.29 -3.82 8.20
C GLY A 58 13.95 -3.09 8.21
N MET A 59 13.95 -1.80 7.86
CA MET A 59 12.73 -1.00 7.76
C MET A 59 11.89 -1.43 6.55
N LEU A 60 12.53 -1.74 5.42
CA LEU A 60 11.87 -2.25 4.22
C LEU A 60 11.17 -3.60 4.49
N ALA A 61 11.85 -4.55 5.12
CA ALA A 61 11.30 -5.86 5.44
C ALA A 61 10.09 -5.78 6.40
N SER A 62 10.17 -4.90 7.40
CA SER A 62 9.05 -4.67 8.30
C SER A 62 7.84 -4.05 7.58
N LYS A 63 8.08 -3.02 6.74
CA LYS A 63 7.02 -2.38 5.94
C LYS A 63 6.38 -3.33 4.92
N SER A 64 7.13 -4.25 4.32
CA SER A 64 6.58 -5.21 3.37
C SER A 64 5.62 -6.18 4.04
N ILE A 65 5.98 -6.72 5.21
CA ILE A 65 5.12 -7.61 6.00
C ILE A 65 3.83 -6.87 6.40
N TYR A 66 3.95 -5.63 6.90
CA TYR A 66 2.78 -4.86 7.29
C TYR A 66 1.85 -4.53 6.12
N ARG A 67 2.41 -4.30 4.93
CA ARG A 67 1.62 -4.10 3.72
C ARG A 67 0.79 -5.34 3.40
N ILE A 68 1.40 -6.52 3.42
CA ILE A 68 0.72 -7.79 3.14
C ILE A 68 -0.42 -8.01 4.14
N LEU A 69 -0.15 -7.88 5.43
CA LEU A 69 -1.15 -8.06 6.48
C LEU A 69 -2.31 -7.09 6.34
N GLY A 70 -2.02 -5.81 6.09
CA GLY A 70 -3.05 -4.80 5.90
C GLY A 70 -3.91 -5.08 4.67
N THR A 71 -3.30 -5.44 3.54
CA THR A 71 -4.04 -5.76 2.32
C THR A 71 -4.92 -7.00 2.49
N LEU A 72 -4.43 -8.03 3.19
CA LEU A 72 -5.20 -9.24 3.45
C LEU A 72 -6.41 -8.95 4.35
N LEU A 73 -6.22 -8.21 5.43
CA LEU A 73 -7.33 -7.84 6.33
C LEU A 73 -8.39 -7.00 5.61
N GLY A 74 -7.97 -6.02 4.81
CA GLY A 74 -8.89 -5.20 4.01
C GLY A 74 -9.64 -6.03 2.96
N ALA A 75 -8.95 -6.95 2.28
CA ALA A 75 -9.55 -7.85 1.29
C ALA A 75 -10.54 -8.83 1.92
N ILE A 76 -10.21 -9.45 3.05
CA ILE A 76 -11.10 -10.35 3.79
C ILE A 76 -12.38 -9.62 4.18
N PHE A 77 -12.25 -8.41 4.73
CA PHE A 77 -13.41 -7.60 5.09
C PHE A 77 -14.27 -7.26 3.86
N ALA A 78 -13.64 -6.82 2.76
CA ALA A 78 -14.36 -6.47 1.53
C ALA A 78 -15.13 -7.67 0.97
N ILE A 79 -14.50 -8.85 0.89
CA ILE A 79 -15.13 -10.09 0.41
C ILE A 79 -16.26 -10.54 1.33
N ALA A 80 -16.13 -10.36 2.64
CA ALA A 80 -17.18 -10.73 3.59
C ALA A 80 -18.42 -9.81 3.50
N VAL A 81 -18.21 -8.50 3.35
CA VAL A 81 -19.30 -7.50 3.42
C VAL A 81 -19.97 -7.28 2.06
N MET A 82 -19.19 -7.22 0.98
CA MET A 82 -19.67 -6.82 -0.34
C MET A 82 -20.85 -7.66 -0.88
N PRO A 83 -20.80 -9.01 -0.93
CA PRO A 83 -21.90 -9.79 -1.51
C PRO A 83 -23.20 -9.68 -0.70
N HIS A 84 -23.11 -9.45 0.62
CA HIS A 84 -24.29 -9.37 1.48
C HIS A 84 -24.98 -8.00 1.42
N LEU A 85 -24.22 -6.91 1.26
CA LEU A 85 -24.74 -5.54 1.40
C LEU A 85 -24.79 -4.77 0.07
N VAL A 86 -24.36 -5.34 -1.05
CA VAL A 86 -24.33 -4.64 -2.37
C VAL A 86 -25.71 -4.13 -2.81
N ASN A 87 -26.78 -4.85 -2.47
CA ASN A 87 -28.16 -4.46 -2.83
C ASN A 87 -28.70 -3.28 -2.01
N THR A 88 -28.04 -2.88 -0.92
CA THR A 88 -28.49 -1.82 -0.01
C THR A 88 -27.39 -0.76 0.18
N PRO A 89 -27.25 0.22 -0.74
CA PRO A 89 -26.13 1.17 -0.73
C PRO A 89 -25.98 1.95 0.57
N TRP A 90 -27.08 2.35 1.20
CA TRP A 90 -27.07 3.08 2.47
C TRP A 90 -26.42 2.30 3.62
N LEU A 91 -26.79 1.02 3.79
CA LEU A 91 -26.22 0.16 4.83
C LEU A 91 -24.76 -0.16 4.51
N PHE A 92 -24.43 -0.37 3.24
CA PHE A 92 -23.08 -0.63 2.78
C PHE A 92 -22.12 0.52 3.11
N THR A 93 -22.52 1.76 2.80
CA THR A 93 -21.72 2.95 3.13
C THR A 93 -21.55 3.12 4.62
N PHE A 94 -22.59 2.84 5.43
CA PHE A 94 -22.50 2.95 6.89
C PHE A 94 -21.51 1.93 7.49
N VAL A 95 -21.55 0.68 7.00
CA VAL A 95 -20.61 -0.37 7.43
C VAL A 95 -19.18 -0.03 7.03
N LEU A 96 -18.96 0.44 5.80
CA LEU A 96 -17.64 0.89 5.34
C LEU A 96 -17.13 2.08 6.15
N ALA A 97 -17.96 3.08 6.41
CA ALA A 97 -17.59 4.25 7.22
C ALA A 97 -17.20 3.84 8.64
N THR A 98 -17.95 2.91 9.24
CA THR A 98 -17.66 2.37 10.57
C THR A 98 -16.34 1.59 10.56
N TRP A 99 -16.09 0.75 9.56
CA TRP A 99 -14.83 0.02 9.42
C TRP A 99 -13.63 0.97 9.29
N VAL A 100 -13.70 1.94 8.38
CA VAL A 100 -12.64 2.93 8.17
C VAL A 100 -12.42 3.77 9.43
N GLY A 101 -13.49 4.21 10.09
CA GLY A 101 -13.42 4.97 11.34
C GLY A 101 -12.76 4.18 12.47
N LEU A 102 -13.12 2.90 12.64
CA LEU A 102 -12.50 2.00 13.60
C LEU A 102 -11.03 1.75 13.28
N CYS A 103 -10.70 1.49 12.01
CA CYS A 103 -9.32 1.31 11.56
C CYS A 103 -8.48 2.57 11.83
N LEU A 104 -9.01 3.75 11.55
CA LEU A 104 -8.33 5.02 11.81
C LEU A 104 -8.13 5.24 13.31
N TYR A 105 -9.16 4.99 14.12
CA TYR A 105 -9.10 5.13 15.57
C TYR A 105 -8.04 4.20 16.20
N LEU A 106 -8.04 2.92 15.82
CA LEU A 106 -7.04 1.95 16.28
C LEU A 106 -5.63 2.31 15.80
N SER A 107 -5.50 2.80 14.57
CA SER A 107 -4.25 3.32 14.00
C SER A 107 -3.68 4.51 14.79
N LEU A 108 -4.55 5.39 15.31
CA LEU A 108 -4.15 6.56 16.11
C LEU A 108 -3.74 6.20 17.54
N ILE A 109 -4.32 5.14 18.13
CA ILE A 109 -3.96 4.66 19.46
C ILE A 109 -2.60 3.96 19.45
N ASP A 110 -2.35 3.15 18.42
CA ASP A 110 -1.10 2.42 18.30
C ASP A 110 0.00 3.33 17.73
N ARG A 111 0.91 3.81 18.58
CA ARG A 111 2.08 4.60 18.12
C ARG A 111 3.21 3.74 17.54
N SER A 112 3.02 2.42 17.46
CA SER A 112 4.02 1.52 16.92
C SER A 112 3.93 1.41 15.38
N PRO A 113 4.96 0.88 14.70
CA PRO A 113 4.94 0.65 13.26
C PRO A 113 3.78 -0.23 12.77
N ARG A 114 3.11 -0.96 13.67
CA ARG A 114 1.97 -1.84 13.38
C ARG A 114 0.70 -1.06 13.02
N SER A 115 0.59 0.19 13.44
CA SER A 115 -0.51 1.09 13.05
C SER A 115 -0.71 1.18 11.54
N TYR A 116 0.40 1.07 10.78
CA TYR A 116 0.35 0.98 9.32
C TYR A 116 -0.56 -0.15 8.83
N VAL A 117 -0.55 -1.34 9.46
CA VAL A 117 -1.41 -2.48 9.09
C VAL A 117 -2.89 -2.10 9.14
N VAL A 118 -3.30 -1.43 10.21
CA VAL A 118 -4.71 -1.10 10.46
C VAL A 118 -5.17 0.01 9.52
N MET A 119 -4.32 1.02 9.30
CA MET A 119 -4.59 2.07 8.30
C MET A 119 -4.72 1.48 6.88
N LEU A 120 -3.81 0.56 6.54
CA LEU A 120 -3.75 -0.17 5.27
C LEU A 120 -5.02 -0.99 5.02
N ALA A 121 -5.50 -1.70 6.04
CA ALA A 121 -6.74 -2.46 5.98
C ALA A 121 -7.97 -1.58 5.69
N GLY A 122 -8.04 -0.40 6.32
CA GLY A 122 -9.14 0.54 6.13
C GLY A 122 -9.27 1.03 4.68
N TYR A 123 -8.20 1.59 4.11
CA TYR A 123 -8.28 2.11 2.75
C TYR A 123 -8.37 0.99 1.68
N THR A 124 -7.74 -0.17 1.93
CA THR A 124 -7.77 -1.28 0.96
C THR A 124 -9.19 -1.84 0.80
N ALA A 125 -9.92 -1.97 1.90
CA ALA A 125 -11.33 -2.38 1.87
C ALA A 125 -12.16 -1.44 0.98
N VAL A 126 -11.99 -0.12 1.13
CA VAL A 126 -12.68 0.87 0.30
C VAL A 126 -12.30 0.73 -1.17
N ILE A 127 -11.02 0.61 -1.50
CA ILE A 127 -10.56 0.47 -2.89
C ILE A 127 -11.20 -0.76 -3.55
N ILE A 128 -11.18 -1.92 -2.88
CA ILE A 128 -11.75 -3.17 -3.42
C ILE A 128 -13.26 -3.03 -3.60
N CYS A 129 -13.97 -2.56 -2.57
CA CYS A 129 -15.41 -2.39 -2.59
C CYS A 129 -15.89 -1.44 -3.70
N PHE A 130 -15.28 -0.25 -3.83
CA PHE A 130 -15.65 0.72 -4.85
C PHE A 130 -15.29 0.26 -6.26
N ASN A 131 -14.11 -0.35 -6.44
CA ASN A 131 -13.72 -0.89 -7.75
C ASN A 131 -14.68 -2.00 -8.19
N SER A 132 -15.11 -2.86 -7.27
CA SER A 132 -16.07 -3.92 -7.58
C SER A 132 -17.43 -3.37 -7.99
N ILE A 133 -17.94 -2.31 -7.35
CA ILE A 133 -19.24 -1.72 -7.71
C ILE A 133 -19.19 -1.07 -9.09
N PHE A 134 -18.08 -0.43 -9.45
CA PHE A 134 -17.92 0.19 -10.77
C PHE A 134 -17.89 -0.83 -11.93
N LEU A 135 -17.60 -2.11 -11.63
CA LEU A 135 -17.54 -3.19 -12.61
C LEU A 135 -18.87 -3.95 -12.77
N TYR A 136 -19.90 -3.62 -12.00
CA TYR A 136 -21.27 -4.13 -12.12
C TYR A 136 -22.18 -3.10 -12.80
#